data_AF-A0A843L3W1-F1
#
_entry.id   AF-A0A843L3W1-F1
#
_cell.length_a   1.000
_cell.length_b   1.000
_cell.length_c   1.000
_cell.angle_alpha   90.00
_cell.angle_beta   90.00
_cell.angle_gamma   90.00
#
_symmetry.space_group_name_H-M   'P 1'
#
loop_
_entity.id
_entity.type
_entity.pdbx_description
1 polymer ?
#
loop_
_entity_poly.entity_id
_entity_poly.type
_entity_poly.pdbx_seq_one_letter_code
_entity_poly.pdbx_strand_id
1 'polypeptide(L)'
;MGKSVLTELFKTEGRIHILRYVAERSPVTATIVITAIGTSKALVLRYLRLLARNGFCMQRGREYTWHKNARSLVVKRLLNIDLLVAAVLLPKWARKIGVYGSYAEGTNTAGSGLYL
;
A
#
# COMPACT_ATOMS: atom_id res chain seq x y z
N MET A 1 20.25 -16.72 6.25
CA MET A 1 19.16 -15.89 6.80
C MET A 1 18.19 -15.53 5.68
N GLY A 2 16.92 -15.92 5.79
CA GLY A 2 15.91 -15.55 4.78
C GLY A 2 15.74 -14.03 4.71
N LYS A 3 15.60 -13.47 3.51
CA LYS A 3 15.31 -12.04 3.35
C LYS A 3 14.03 -11.69 4.10
N SER A 4 14.03 -10.57 4.82
CA SER A 4 12.85 -10.12 5.56
C SER A 4 11.67 -9.90 4.60
N VAL A 5 10.46 -10.21 5.03
CA VAL A 5 9.24 -9.98 4.23
C VAL A 5 9.14 -8.50 3.79
N LEU A 6 9.58 -7.57 4.64
CA LEU A 6 9.60 -6.14 4.35
C LEU A 6 10.47 -5.82 3.13
N THR A 7 11.66 -6.43 3.03
CA THR A 7 12.55 -6.26 1.86
C THR A 7 11.88 -6.73 0.57
N GLU A 8 11.05 -7.78 0.63
CA GLU A 8 10.32 -8.25 -0.54
C GLU A 8 9.08 -7.39 -0.86
N LEU A 9 8.44 -6.76 0.14
CA LEU A 9 7.32 -5.83 -0.10
C LEU A 9 7.77 -4.59 -0.90
N PHE A 10 8.89 -3.99 -0.50
CA PHE A 10 9.34 -2.71 -1.06
C PHE A 10 10.44 -2.87 -2.13
N LYS A 11 10.58 -4.07 -2.71
CA LYS A 11 11.72 -4.41 -3.57
C LYS A 11 11.82 -3.63 -4.88
N THR A 12 10.67 -3.26 -5.45
CA THR A 12 10.59 -2.64 -6.78
C THR A 12 9.40 -1.68 -6.82
N GLU A 13 9.49 -0.61 -7.60
CA GLU A 13 8.38 0.35 -7.80
C GLU A 13 7.05 -0.33 -8.17
N GLY A 14 7.07 -1.29 -9.09
CA GLY A 14 5.86 -2.04 -9.47
C GLY A 14 5.20 -2.78 -8.29
N ARG A 15 5.96 -3.21 -7.28
CA ARG A 15 5.42 -3.84 -6.07
C ARG A 15 4.87 -2.81 -5.10
N ILE A 16 5.50 -1.65 -5.00
CA ILE A 16 5.01 -0.51 -4.21
C ILE A 16 3.67 -0.03 -4.78
N HIS A 17 3.55 0.11 -6.10
CA HIS A 17 2.28 0.48 -6.76
C HIS A 17 1.17 -0.55 -6.50
N ILE A 18 1.45 -1.84 -6.68
CA ILE A 18 0.45 -2.89 -6.36
C ILE A 18 0.08 -2.84 -4.87
N LEU A 19 1.07 -2.71 -3.98
CA LEU A 19 0.85 -2.70 -2.54
C LEU A 19 -0.04 -1.51 -2.13
N ARG A 20 0.26 -0.30 -2.62
CA ARG A 20 -0.54 0.91 -2.36
C ARG A 20 -1.96 0.74 -2.89
N TYR A 21 -2.12 0.25 -4.12
CA TYR A 21 -3.44 -0.01 -4.71
C TYR A 21 -4.30 -0.95 -3.87
N VAL A 22 -3.73 -2.10 -3.46
CA VAL A 22 -4.43 -3.13 -2.66
C VAL A 22 -4.68 -2.66 -1.22
N ALA A 23 -3.79 -1.85 -0.66
CA ALA A 23 -3.93 -1.32 0.69
C ALA A 23 -5.05 -0.27 0.79
N GLU A 24 -5.29 0.51 -0.26
CA GLU A 24 -6.34 1.54 -0.33
C GLU A 24 -7.69 1.01 -0.82
N ARG A 25 -7.67 0.03 -1.74
CA ARG A 25 -8.84 -0.56 -2.37
C ARG A 25 -8.94 -2.01 -1.93
N SER A 26 -10.01 -2.30 -1.20
CA SER A 26 -10.26 -3.63 -0.65
C SER A 26 -11.77 -3.85 -0.57
N PRO A 27 -12.33 -4.88 -1.22
CA PRO A 27 -11.63 -5.98 -1.92
C PRO A 27 -11.10 -5.60 -3.31
N VAL A 28 -10.19 -6.43 -3.85
CA VAL A 28 -9.67 -6.36 -5.23
C VAL A 28 -9.51 -7.75 -5.84
N THR A 29 -9.52 -7.83 -7.18
CA THR A 29 -9.13 -9.04 -7.93
C THR A 29 -7.82 -8.82 -8.67
N ALA A 30 -7.13 -9.92 -9.00
CA ALA A 30 -5.89 -9.83 -9.78
C ALA A 30 -6.11 -9.12 -11.13
N THR A 31 -7.23 -9.36 -11.80
CA THR A 31 -7.59 -8.70 -13.07
C THR A 31 -7.67 -7.19 -12.91
N ILE A 32 -8.38 -6.71 -11.89
CA ILE A 32 -8.52 -5.27 -11.62
C ILE A 32 -7.15 -4.64 -11.35
N VAL A 33 -6.29 -5.30 -10.57
CA VAL A 33 -4.94 -4.80 -10.27
C VAL A 33 -4.06 -4.75 -11.52
N ILE A 34 -4.13 -5.78 -12.39
CA ILE A 34 -3.39 -5.80 -13.66
C ILE A 34 -3.79 -4.61 -14.53
N THR A 35 -5.09 -4.40 -14.70
CA THR A 35 -5.62 -3.30 -15.52
C THR A 35 -5.25 -1.93 -14.93
N ALA A 36 -5.37 -1.76 -13.62
CA ALA A 36 -5.11 -0.47 -12.98
C ALA A 36 -3.63 -0.07 -12.94
N ILE A 37 -2.73 -1.03 -12.78
CA ILE A 37 -1.29 -0.78 -12.65
C ILE A 37 -0.55 -0.90 -14.00
N GLY A 38 -1.14 -1.56 -15.00
CA GLY A 38 -0.50 -1.75 -16.30
C GLY A 38 0.73 -2.67 -16.24
N THR A 39 0.75 -3.66 -15.34
CA THR A 39 1.90 -4.56 -15.14
C THR A 39 1.57 -6.02 -15.43
N SER A 40 2.59 -6.88 -15.46
CA SER A 40 2.43 -8.28 -15.87
C SER A 40 1.54 -9.10 -14.92
N LYS A 41 0.71 -9.97 -15.50
CA LYS A 41 -0.12 -10.93 -14.76
C LYS A 41 0.69 -11.80 -13.79
N ALA A 42 1.88 -12.23 -14.21
CA ALA A 42 2.75 -13.06 -13.39
C ALA A 42 3.23 -12.31 -12.13
N LEU A 43 3.60 -11.03 -12.26
CA LEU A 43 4.00 -10.21 -11.12
C LEU A 43 2.85 -10.02 -10.13
N VAL A 44 1.68 -9.59 -10.61
CA VAL A 44 0.51 -9.33 -9.76
C VAL A 44 0.09 -10.59 -9.01
N LEU A 45 -0.05 -11.73 -9.70
CA LEU A 45 -0.48 -12.97 -9.05
C LEU A 45 0.54 -13.50 -8.04
N ARG A 46 1.84 -13.36 -8.31
CA ARG A 46 2.88 -13.75 -7.34
C ARG A 46 2.86 -12.84 -6.12
N TYR A 47 2.66 -11.55 -6.35
CA TYR A 47 2.71 -10.56 -5.28
C TYR A 47 1.46 -10.62 -4.40
N LEU A 48 0.26 -10.74 -4.96
CA LEU A 48 -0.98 -10.95 -4.17
C LEU A 48 -0.91 -12.23 -3.32
N ARG A 49 -0.34 -13.30 -3.86
CA ARG A 49 -0.08 -14.54 -3.08
C ARG A 49 0.93 -14.31 -1.97
N LEU A 50 1.97 -13.50 -2.18
CA LEU A 50 2.92 -13.11 -1.14
C LEU A 50 2.22 -12.33 -0.03
N LEU A 51 1.36 -11.36 -0.37
CA LEU A 51 0.59 -10.58 0.60
C LEU A 51 -0.34 -11.47 1.43
N ALA A 52 -1.06 -12.40 0.79
CA ALA A 52 -1.93 -13.34 1.48
C ALA A 52 -1.16 -14.27 2.42
N ARG A 53 -0.07 -14.88 1.93
CA ARG A 53 0.78 -15.78 2.72
C ARG A 53 1.39 -15.13 3.96
N ASN A 54 1.64 -13.82 3.91
CA ASN A 54 2.24 -13.07 5.01
C ASN A 54 1.21 -12.30 5.85
N GLY A 55 -0.09 -12.55 5.64
CA GLY A 55 -1.16 -11.99 6.46
C GLY A 55 -1.51 -10.52 6.19
N PHE A 56 -1.02 -9.93 5.09
CA PHE A 56 -1.41 -8.58 4.66
C PHE A 56 -2.75 -8.57 3.92
N CYS A 57 -3.13 -9.69 3.31
CA CYS A 57 -4.44 -9.87 2.70
C CYS A 57 -5.09 -11.17 3.16
N MET A 58 -6.41 -11.20 3.16
CA MET A 58 -7.20 -12.44 3.15
C MET A 58 -7.63 -12.73 1.72
N GLN A 59 -7.55 -13.98 1.29
CA GLN A 59 -8.03 -14.41 -0.01
C GLN A 59 -9.34 -15.18 0.15
N ARG A 60 -10.38 -14.80 -0.60
CA ARG A 60 -11.64 -15.53 -0.72
C ARG A 60 -11.96 -15.74 -2.19
N GLY A 61 -11.79 -16.97 -2.68
CA GLY A 61 -11.86 -17.25 -4.11
C GLY A 61 -10.85 -16.43 -4.91
N ARG A 62 -11.35 -15.53 -5.77
CA ARG A 62 -10.54 -14.64 -6.62
C ARG A 62 -10.28 -13.26 -6.00
N GLU A 63 -10.92 -12.97 -4.87
CA GLU A 63 -10.83 -11.67 -4.20
C GLU A 63 -9.75 -11.68 -3.13
N TYR A 64 -9.04 -10.56 -3.04
CA TYR A 64 -8.08 -10.24 -2.00
C TYR A 64 -8.59 -9.03 -1.23
N THR A 65 -8.70 -9.17 0.09
CA THR A 65 -9.14 -8.12 1.01
C THR A 65 -7.96 -7.73 1.88
N TRP A 66 -7.66 -6.44 1.98
CA TRP A 66 -6.63 -5.94 2.90
C TRP A 66 -7.01 -6.31 4.33
N HIS A 67 -6.10 -7.02 5.00
CA HIS A 67 -6.34 -7.50 6.36
C HIS A 67 -5.82 -6.46 7.35
N LYS A 68 -6.71 -5.76 8.04
CA LYS A 68 -6.34 -4.75 9.05
C LYS A 68 -5.78 -5.42 10.32
N ASN A 69 -4.47 -5.40 10.48
CA ASN A 69 -3.75 -5.87 11.66
C ASN A 69 -2.56 -4.94 11.93
N ALA A 70 -1.87 -5.13 13.06
CA ALA A 70 -0.77 -4.25 13.45
C ALA A 70 0.32 -4.12 12.37
N ARG A 71 0.69 -5.23 11.70
CA ARG A 71 1.74 -5.21 10.67
C ARG A 71 1.28 -4.50 9.40
N SER A 72 0.06 -4.77 8.95
CA SER A 72 -0.48 -4.15 7.75
C SER A 72 -0.71 -2.65 7.95
N LEU A 73 -1.13 -2.22 9.14
CA LEU A 73 -1.22 -0.80 9.49
C LEU A 73 0.15 -0.11 9.43
N VAL A 74 1.21 -0.72 9.98
CA VAL A 74 2.56 -0.16 9.91
C VAL A 74 3.04 -0.03 8.46
N VAL A 75 2.85 -1.07 7.64
CA VAL A 75 3.19 -1.04 6.21
C VAL A 75 2.43 0.07 5.49
N LYS A 76 1.15 0.25 5.80
CA LYS A 76 0.33 1.29 5.19
C LYS A 76 0.74 2.70 5.62
N ARG A 77 1.10 2.90 6.89
CA ARG A 77 1.69 4.17 7.36
C ARG A 77 2.98 4.51 6.62
N LEU A 78 3.84 3.52 6.40
CA LEU A 78 5.07 3.72 5.64
C LEU A 78 4.78 4.15 4.19
N LEU A 79 3.82 3.51 3.52
CA LEU A 79 3.37 3.91 2.18
C LEU A 79 2.80 5.31 2.14
N ASN A 80 2.07 5.72 3.17
CA ASN A 80 1.51 7.05 3.27
C ASN A 80 2.61 8.09 3.49
N ILE A 81 3.58 7.82 4.37
CA ILE A 81 4.74 8.71 4.57
C ILE A 81 5.49 8.90 3.25
N ASP A 82 5.77 7.82 2.52
CA ASP A 82 6.40 7.89 1.20
C ASP A 82 5.60 8.77 0.22
N LEU A 83 4.27 8.58 0.16
CA LEU A 83 3.38 9.42 -0.67
C LEU A 83 3.43 10.90 -0.25
N LEU A 84 3.39 11.17 1.05
CA LEU A 84 3.33 12.51 1.61
C LEU A 84 4.65 13.26 1.46
N VAL A 85 5.78 12.58 1.63
CA VAL A 85 7.11 13.17 1.40
C VAL A 85 7.25 13.64 -0.05
N ALA A 86 6.67 12.90 -1.00
CA ALA A 86 6.66 13.31 -2.41
C ALA A 86 5.67 14.45 -2.70
N ALA A 87 4.55 14.53 -1.99
CA ALA A 87 3.46 15.46 -2.28
C ALA A 87 3.51 16.78 -1.50
N VAL A 88 4.09 16.78 -0.30
CA VAL A 88 4.10 17.93 0.62
C VAL A 88 5.34 18.77 0.39
N LEU A 89 5.17 19.95 -0.19
CA LEU A 89 6.21 20.97 -0.25
C LEU A 89 6.18 21.83 1.01
N LEU A 90 7.32 21.95 1.68
CA LEU A 90 7.44 22.82 2.85
C LEU A 90 7.33 24.29 2.40
N PRO A 91 6.35 25.07 2.89
CA PRO A 91 6.32 26.51 2.63
C PRO A 91 7.58 27.18 3.16
N LYS A 92 8.04 28.26 2.52
CA LYS A 92 9.27 28.98 2.91
C LYS A 92 9.27 29.45 4.37
N TRP A 93 8.11 29.70 4.95
CA TRP A 93 7.95 30.17 6.33
C TRP A 93 7.92 29.04 7.36
N ALA A 94 7.67 27.79 6.94
CA ALA A 94 7.51 26.66 7.83
C ALA A 94 8.86 25.96 8.06
N ARG A 95 9.14 25.56 9.30
CA ARG A 95 10.31 24.73 9.63
C ARG A 95 10.02 23.24 9.54
N LYS A 96 8.78 22.83 9.81
CA LYS A 96 8.29 21.45 9.84
C LYS A 96 6.80 21.41 9.53
N ILE A 97 6.33 20.28 9.02
CA ILE A 97 4.91 19.96 8.84
C ILE A 97 4.60 18.67 9.58
N GLY A 98 3.48 18.66 10.32
CA GLY A 98 2.92 17.46 10.91
C GLY A 98 1.78 16.93 10.04
N VAL A 99 1.66 15.62 9.95
CA VAL A 99 0.55 14.94 9.24
C VAL A 99 -0.35 14.30 10.29
N TYR A 100 -1.65 14.51 10.18
CA TYR A 100 -2.67 13.97 11.08
C TYR A 100 -3.78 13.27 10.29
N GLY A 101 -4.61 12.51 11.00
CA GLY A 101 -5.79 11.83 10.43
C GLY A 101 -5.46 10.49 9.74
N SER A 102 -6.33 10.07 8.83
CA SER A 102 -6.34 8.69 8.31
C SER A 102 -5.06 8.28 7.58
N TYR A 103 -4.33 9.24 6.99
CA TYR A 103 -3.02 8.99 6.39
C TYR A 103 -1.95 8.72 7.45
N ALA A 104 -1.92 9.50 8.53
CA ALA A 104 -1.00 9.27 9.66
C ALA A 104 -1.31 7.95 10.40
N GLU A 105 -2.59 7.60 10.50
CA GLU A 105 -3.04 6.38 11.16
C GLU A 105 -2.89 5.11 10.29
N GLY A 106 -2.77 5.26 8.97
CA GLY A 106 -2.77 4.15 8.01
C GLY A 106 -4.17 3.57 7.75
N THR A 107 -5.22 4.35 8.00
CA THR A 107 -6.62 3.96 7.86
C THR A 107 -7.28 4.51 6.58
N ASN A 108 -6.59 5.37 5.83
CA ASN A 108 -7.03 5.97 4.58
C ASN A 108 -7.52 4.92 3.55
N THR A 109 -8.57 5.23 2.81
CA THR A 109 -9.11 4.42 1.71
C THR A 109 -8.96 5.18 0.40
N ALA A 110 -9.33 4.56 -0.72
CA ALA A 110 -9.38 5.25 -2.02
C ALA A 110 -10.29 6.50 -2.03
N GLY A 111 -11.24 6.62 -1.10
CA GLY A 111 -12.09 7.80 -0.94
C GLY A 111 -11.58 8.83 0.08
N SER A 112 -10.45 8.57 0.74
CA SER A 112 -9.85 9.53 1.68
C SER A 112 -9.16 10.65 0.92
N GLY A 113 -9.72 11.85 1.02
CA GLY A 113 -9.11 13.06 0.49
C GLY A 113 -7.79 13.36 1.21
N LEU A 114 -6.78 13.74 0.43
CA LEU A 114 -5.59 14.40 0.94
C LEU A 114 -5.68 15.88 0.54
N TYR A 115 -5.92 16.74 1.52
CA TYR A 115 -5.93 18.19 1.34
C TYR A 115 -4.56 18.70 1.78
N LEU A 116 -3.71 19.08 0.82
CA LEU A 116 -2.37 19.65 1.07
C LEU A 116 -2.36 21.14 0.73
#